data_AF-A0A8T3RW40-F1
#
_entry.id   AF-A0A8T3RW40-F1
#
_cell.length_a   1.000
_cell.length_b   1.000
_cell.length_c   1.000
_cell.angle_alpha   90.00
_cell.angle_beta   90.00
_cell.angle_gamma   90.00
#
_symmetry.space_group_name_H-M   'P 1'
#
loop_
_entity.id
_entity.type
_entity.pdbx_description
1 polymer ?
#
loop_
_entity_poly.entity_id
_entity_poly.type
_entity_poly.pdbx_seq_one_letter_code
_entity_poly.pdbx_strand_id
1 'polypeptide(L)'
;MGPGPLREPGGHVSGCRARGVRPRTHARAARGRLRDRAAGRQRGSGRQFLHAIPAGFFIAAMVWMLPSAESGKFWVITAITYVIALGEFPHVVAGSTDAFLLLVSGQIGFWECIAGYLLPTLCGNVIGGTGLFALLAYAQVRREI
;
A
#
# COMPACT_ATOMS: atom_id res chain seq x y z
N MET A 1 16.15 78.20 -5.62
CA MET A 1 16.71 76.90 -5.14
C MET A 1 15.74 76.31 -4.12
N GLY A 2 14.81 75.46 -4.58
CA GLY A 2 14.26 74.36 -3.76
C GLY A 2 15.15 73.12 -3.94
N PRO A 3 15.02 72.03 -3.16
CA PRO A 3 13.76 71.37 -2.74
C PRO A 3 13.64 71.31 -1.18
N GLY A 4 12.47 71.19 -0.55
CA GLY A 4 11.54 70.05 -0.56
C GLY A 4 11.66 69.26 0.78
N PRO A 5 10.58 68.92 1.49
CA PRO A 5 10.62 68.40 2.86
C PRO A 5 10.91 66.90 2.91
N LEU A 6 11.80 66.45 3.81
CA LEU A 6 12.01 65.03 4.06
C LEU A 6 10.97 64.51 5.06
N ARG A 7 9.94 63.94 4.45
CA ARG A 7 8.91 63.09 5.00
C ARG A 7 9.53 61.72 5.25
N GLU A 8 9.85 61.38 6.49
CA GLU A 8 10.18 59.99 6.84
C GLU A 8 8.93 59.27 7.37
N PRO A 9 8.74 57.99 6.96
CA PRO A 9 7.42 57.40 6.81
C PRO A 9 7.01 56.66 8.07
N GLY A 10 5.69 56.59 8.28
CA GLY A 10 5.08 55.78 9.30
C GLY A 10 5.60 54.34 9.29
N GLY A 11 6.11 53.91 10.43
CA GLY A 11 6.34 52.51 10.74
C GLY A 11 5.02 51.77 10.74
N HIS A 12 4.60 51.32 9.55
CA HIS A 12 3.61 50.28 9.40
C HIS A 12 4.16 49.04 10.10
N VAL A 13 3.68 48.80 11.32
CA VAL A 13 3.71 47.49 11.96
C VAL A 13 3.04 46.51 11.00
N SER A 14 3.88 45.89 10.18
CA SER A 14 3.50 44.84 9.26
C SER A 14 2.96 43.71 10.12
N GLY A 15 1.64 43.60 10.13
CA GLY A 15 0.92 42.61 10.90
C GLY A 15 1.51 41.25 10.61
N CYS A 16 2.16 40.67 11.62
CA CYS A 16 2.49 39.26 11.63
C CYS A 16 1.16 38.52 11.55
N ARG A 17 0.73 38.24 10.32
CA ARG A 17 -0.48 37.51 10.00
C ARG A 17 -0.29 36.13 10.60
N ALA A 18 -0.80 35.97 11.81
CA ALA A 18 -0.85 34.71 12.51
C ALA A 18 -1.34 33.67 11.51
N ARG A 19 -0.42 32.81 11.07
CA ARG A 19 -0.72 31.67 10.23
C ARG A 19 -1.78 30.90 10.99
N GLY A 20 -3.02 31.01 10.54
CA GLY A 20 -4.14 30.27 11.10
C GLY A 20 -3.77 28.80 11.07
N VAL A 21 -3.40 28.26 12.23
CA VAL A 21 -3.31 26.83 12.47
C VAL A 21 -4.75 26.36 12.39
N ARG A 22 -5.21 26.09 11.16
CA ARG A 22 -6.53 25.51 10.94
C ARG A 22 -6.56 24.25 11.78
N PRO A 23 -7.55 24.05 12.67
CA PRO A 23 -7.65 22.83 13.43
C PRO A 23 -7.74 21.69 12.43
N ARG A 24 -6.66 20.91 12.32
CA ARG A 24 -6.64 19.70 11.51
C ARG A 24 -7.62 18.75 12.17
N THR A 25 -8.86 18.76 11.71
CA THR A 25 -9.84 17.72 12.04
C THR A 25 -9.13 16.38 11.93
N HIS A 26 -9.15 15.56 12.98
CA HIS A 26 -8.42 14.29 13.06
C HIS A 26 -8.63 13.40 11.82
N ALA A 27 -9.82 13.49 11.21
CA ALA A 27 -10.16 12.82 9.95
C ALA A 27 -9.27 13.22 8.76
N ARG A 28 -8.91 14.50 8.61
CA ARG A 28 -8.08 15.00 7.49
C ARG A 28 -6.61 14.61 7.67
N ALA A 29 -6.14 14.55 8.92
CA ALA A 29 -4.80 14.05 9.24
C ALA A 29 -4.67 12.52 9.04
N ALA A 30 -5.71 11.76 9.39
CA ALA A 30 -5.76 10.31 9.15
C ALA A 30 -5.78 9.97 7.65
N ARG A 31 -6.55 10.72 6.84
CA ARG A 31 -6.59 10.57 5.38
C ARG A 31 -5.23 10.82 4.70
N GLY A 32 -4.45 11.77 5.20
CA GLY A 32 -3.09 12.04 4.69
C GLY A 32 -2.17 10.83 4.86
N ARG A 33 -2.15 10.21 6.05
CA ARG A 33 -1.32 9.03 6.31
C ARG A 33 -1.69 7.81 5.45
N LEU A 34 -2.98 7.62 5.17
CA LEU A 34 -3.43 6.55 4.26
C LEU A 34 -2.96 6.80 2.83
N ARG A 35 -3.03 8.05 2.38
CA ARG A 35 -2.54 8.46 1.05
C ARG A 35 -1.04 8.23 0.91
N ASP A 36 -0.25 8.60 1.92
CA ASP A 36 1.21 8.41 1.89
C ASP A 36 1.58 6.92 1.84
N ARG A 37 0.88 6.07 2.60
CA ARG A 37 1.07 4.60 2.57
C ARG A 37 0.63 3.97 1.25
N ALA A 38 -0.48 4.42 0.69
CA ALA A 38 -0.98 3.88 -0.57
C ALA A 38 -0.18 4.39 -1.78
N ALA A 39 0.32 5.62 -1.74
CA ALA A 39 1.16 6.20 -2.80
C ALA A 39 2.49 5.46 -2.95
N GLY A 40 3.09 4.97 -1.84
CA GLY A 40 4.26 4.09 -1.92
C GLY A 40 3.98 2.73 -2.59
N ARG A 41 2.71 2.32 -2.62
CA ARG A 41 2.27 1.01 -3.11
C ARG A 41 1.74 1.05 -4.54
N GLN A 42 1.25 2.20 -5.02
CA GLN A 42 0.77 2.37 -6.40
C GLN A 42 1.94 2.45 -7.38
N ARG A 43 2.30 1.29 -7.91
CA ARG A 43 3.28 1.13 -8.99
C ARG A 43 2.53 1.05 -10.31
N GLY A 44 3.19 1.39 -11.43
CA GLY A 44 2.58 1.18 -12.76
C GLY A 44 2.09 -0.27 -12.91
N SER A 45 0.96 -0.48 -13.60
CA SER A 45 0.21 -1.76 -13.59
C SER A 45 1.07 -3.01 -13.82
N GLY A 46 2.02 -2.97 -14.77
CA GLY A 46 2.95 -4.10 -15.00
C GLY A 46 3.94 -4.34 -13.84
N ARG A 47 4.44 -3.26 -13.21
CA ARG A 47 5.35 -3.35 -12.05
C ARG A 47 4.60 -3.81 -10.79
N GLN A 48 3.33 -3.43 -10.67
CA GLN A 48 2.42 -3.90 -9.63
C GLN A 48 2.21 -5.42 -9.74
N PHE A 49 1.88 -5.90 -10.95
CA PHE A 49 1.72 -7.31 -11.25
C PHE A 49 2.96 -8.13 -10.88
N LEU A 50 4.14 -7.74 -11.36
CA LEU A 50 5.38 -8.48 -11.11
C LEU A 50 5.72 -8.54 -9.61
N HIS A 51 5.51 -7.44 -8.87
CA HIS A 51 5.73 -7.42 -7.42
C HIS A 51 4.69 -8.22 -6.63
N ALA A 52 3.50 -8.46 -7.19
CA ALA A 52 2.46 -9.24 -6.53
C ALA A 52 2.73 -10.76 -6.60
N ILE A 53 3.61 -11.22 -7.48
CA ILE A 53 3.92 -12.66 -7.63
C ILE A 53 4.47 -13.28 -6.32
N PRO A 54 5.49 -12.70 -5.66
CA PRO A 54 6.02 -13.25 -4.41
C PRO A 54 4.97 -13.37 -3.30
N ALA A 55 4.04 -12.42 -3.16
CA ALA A 55 2.97 -12.50 -2.16
C ALA A 55 2.09 -13.74 -2.37
N GLY A 56 1.71 -14.03 -3.62
CA GLY A 56 0.94 -15.23 -3.95
C GLY A 56 1.70 -16.52 -3.64
N PHE A 57 2.99 -16.54 -3.97
CA PHE A 57 3.89 -17.67 -3.68
C PHE A 57 3.97 -17.95 -2.18
N PHE A 58 4.18 -16.93 -1.34
CA PHE A 58 4.29 -17.10 0.11
C PHE A 58 2.99 -17.60 0.75
N ILE A 59 1.84 -17.09 0.31
CA ILE A 59 0.54 -17.57 0.81
C ILE A 59 0.30 -19.02 0.40
N ALA A 60 0.64 -19.41 -0.85
CA ALA A 60 0.53 -20.81 -1.27
C ALA A 60 1.44 -21.73 -0.44
N ALA A 61 2.70 -21.32 -0.19
CA ALA A 61 3.63 -22.08 0.65
C ALA A 61 3.08 -22.27 2.07
N MET A 62 2.54 -21.19 2.67
CA MET A 62 1.92 -21.23 3.99
C MET A 62 0.77 -22.22 4.06
N VAL A 63 -0.18 -22.13 3.11
CA VAL A 63 -1.36 -23.02 3.07
C VAL A 63 -0.94 -24.48 2.90
N TRP A 64 0.13 -24.73 2.16
CA TRP A 64 0.67 -26.08 1.98
C TRP A 64 1.33 -26.64 3.23
N MET A 65 2.03 -25.81 4.01
CA MET A 65 2.69 -26.21 5.26
C MET A 65 1.72 -26.34 6.43
N LEU A 66 0.59 -25.63 6.39
CA LEU A 66 -0.34 -25.49 7.52
C LEU A 66 -0.89 -26.83 8.06
N PRO A 67 -1.22 -27.84 7.24
CA PRO A 67 -1.67 -29.14 7.72
C PRO A 67 -0.62 -29.85 8.59
N SER A 68 0.67 -29.70 8.26
CA SER A 68 1.78 -30.32 9.00
C SER A 68 2.19 -29.55 10.26
N ALA A 69 1.70 -28.33 10.44
CA ALA A 69 2.10 -27.42 11.51
C ALA A 69 1.21 -27.54 12.77
N GLU A 70 0.86 -28.75 13.21
CA GLU A 70 -0.17 -29.05 14.23
C GLU A 70 -0.35 -27.98 15.33
N SER A 71 0.65 -27.80 16.20
CA SER A 71 0.66 -26.80 17.29
C SER A 71 1.26 -25.44 16.89
N GLY A 72 1.94 -25.38 15.75
CA GLY A 72 2.67 -24.19 15.26
C GLY A 72 1.90 -23.30 14.29
N LYS A 73 0.65 -23.61 13.95
CA LYS A 73 -0.16 -22.92 12.92
C LYS A 73 -0.17 -21.40 13.10
N PHE A 74 -0.39 -20.93 14.32
CA PHE A 74 -0.40 -19.50 14.63
C PHE A 74 0.92 -18.85 14.23
N TRP A 75 2.05 -19.41 14.67
CA TRP A 75 3.38 -18.87 14.36
C TRP A 75 3.70 -18.91 12.87
N VAL A 76 3.30 -19.97 12.16
CA VAL A 76 3.50 -20.06 10.70
C VAL A 76 2.73 -18.96 9.98
N ILE A 77 1.45 -18.78 10.32
CA ILE A 77 0.61 -17.73 9.71
C ILE A 77 1.18 -16.35 10.02
N THR A 78 1.49 -16.08 11.29
CA THR A 78 2.08 -14.79 11.70
C THR A 78 3.42 -14.54 11.02
N ALA A 79 4.32 -15.52 10.96
CA ALA A 79 5.63 -15.34 10.34
C ALA A 79 5.51 -15.02 8.85
N ILE A 80 4.70 -15.79 8.09
CA ILE A 80 4.55 -15.56 6.66
C ILE A 80 3.85 -14.23 6.37
N THR A 81 2.75 -13.93 7.06
CA THR A 81 2.05 -12.65 6.90
C THR A 81 2.94 -11.47 7.30
N TYR A 82 3.79 -11.64 8.32
CA TYR A 82 4.76 -10.63 8.73
C TYR A 82 5.84 -10.40 7.66
N VAL A 83 6.36 -11.46 7.03
CA VAL A 83 7.29 -11.34 5.89
C VAL A 83 6.64 -10.61 4.71
N ILE A 84 5.38 -10.90 4.41
CA ILE A 84 4.62 -10.21 3.36
C ILE A 84 4.49 -8.71 3.66
N ALA A 85 4.19 -8.37 4.93
CA ALA A 85 4.09 -6.99 5.38
C ALA A 85 5.45 -6.28 5.34
N LEU A 86 6.52 -6.95 5.77
CA LEU A 86 7.88 -6.39 5.81
C LEU A 86 8.45 -6.12 4.42
N GLY A 87 8.19 -7.02 3.46
CA GLY A 87 8.59 -6.85 2.05
C GLY A 87 7.68 -5.91 1.26
N GLU A 88 6.64 -5.35 1.89
CA GLU A 88 5.59 -4.56 1.25
C GLU A 88 5.04 -5.19 -0.04
N PHE A 89 4.94 -6.52 -0.08
CA PHE A 89 4.48 -7.21 -1.27
C PHE A 89 3.00 -6.93 -1.49
N PRO A 90 2.58 -6.55 -2.72
CA PRO A 90 1.18 -6.41 -3.06
C PRO A 90 0.42 -7.72 -2.88
N HIS A 91 -0.42 -7.76 -1.84
CA HIS A 91 -1.34 -8.85 -1.59
C HIS A 91 -2.77 -8.34 -1.72
N VAL A 92 -3.55 -8.94 -2.62
CA VAL A 92 -4.87 -8.44 -3.02
C VAL A 92 -5.80 -8.29 -1.81
N VAL A 93 -5.78 -9.25 -0.88
CA VAL A 93 -6.66 -9.21 0.30
C VAL A 93 -6.22 -8.10 1.25
N ALA A 94 -4.97 -8.11 1.70
CA ALA A 94 -4.47 -7.13 2.67
C ALA A 94 -4.54 -5.70 2.14
N GLY A 95 -4.09 -5.47 0.90
CA GLY A 95 -4.02 -4.12 0.35
C GLY A 95 -5.30 -3.63 -0.34
N SER A 96 -6.29 -4.50 -0.58
CA SER A 96 -7.63 -4.05 -0.99
C SER A 96 -8.28 -3.17 0.07
N THR A 97 -7.99 -3.39 1.36
CA THR A 97 -8.52 -2.55 2.43
C THR A 97 -8.08 -1.09 2.27
N ASP A 98 -6.79 -0.85 2.04
CA ASP A 98 -6.24 0.48 1.76
C ASP A 98 -6.84 1.08 0.47
N ALA A 99 -6.94 0.26 -0.60
CA ALA A 99 -7.51 0.72 -1.88
C ALA A 99 -8.98 1.11 -1.76
N PHE A 100 -9.79 0.35 -1.03
CA PHE A 100 -11.20 0.65 -0.78
C PHE A 100 -11.37 1.84 0.15
N LEU A 101 -10.52 1.99 1.17
CA LEU A 101 -10.53 3.18 2.03
C LEU A 101 -10.24 4.44 1.21
N LEU A 102 -9.30 4.39 0.27
CA LEU A 102 -9.05 5.51 -0.64
C LEU A 102 -10.23 5.81 -1.55
N LEU A 103 -10.85 4.76 -2.13
CA LEU A 103 -12.01 4.88 -2.99
C LEU A 103 -13.19 5.55 -2.26
N VAL A 104 -13.55 5.04 -1.08
CA VAL A 104 -14.63 5.60 -0.24
C VAL A 104 -14.29 7.01 0.25
N SER A 105 -13.00 7.31 0.48
CA SER A 105 -12.56 8.65 0.84
C SER A 105 -12.58 9.66 -0.31
N GLY A 106 -12.85 9.21 -1.55
CA GLY A 106 -12.89 10.04 -2.76
C GLY A 106 -11.50 10.45 -3.26
N GLN A 107 -10.45 9.69 -2.92
CA GLN A 107 -9.06 10.02 -3.29
C GLN A 107 -8.58 9.35 -4.58
N ILE A 108 -9.20 8.24 -4.97
CA ILE A 108 -8.91 7.52 -6.22
C ILE A 108 -10.23 7.25 -6.96
N GLY A 109 -10.16 7.15 -8.29
CA GLY A 109 -11.32 6.76 -9.09
C GLY A 109 -11.67 5.27 -8.92
N PHE A 110 -12.92 4.90 -9.18
CA PHE A 110 -13.33 3.49 -9.23
C PHE A 110 -12.48 2.70 -10.22
N TRP A 111 -12.25 3.26 -11.41
CA TRP A 111 -11.49 2.55 -12.43
C TRP A 111 -10.01 2.41 -12.09
N GLU A 112 -9.45 3.43 -11.47
CA GLU A 112 -8.08 3.44 -10.98
C GLU A 112 -7.85 2.40 -9.88
N CYS A 113 -8.82 2.24 -8.97
CA CYS A 113 -8.80 1.21 -7.94
C CYS A 113 -8.73 -0.20 -8.55
N ILE A 114 -9.61 -0.49 -9.51
CA ILE A 114 -9.71 -1.84 -10.10
C ILE A 114 -8.56 -2.10 -11.07
N ALA A 115 -8.41 -1.29 -12.12
CA ALA A 115 -7.44 -1.54 -13.19
C ALA A 115 -6.01 -1.19 -12.79
N GLY A 116 -5.83 -0.21 -11.89
CA GLY A 116 -4.51 0.22 -11.43
C GLY A 116 -3.95 -0.64 -10.31
N TYR A 117 -4.81 -1.17 -9.43
CA TYR A 117 -4.38 -1.90 -8.24
C TYR A 117 -4.93 -3.32 -8.16
N LEU A 118 -6.26 -3.48 -8.16
CA LEU A 118 -6.92 -4.75 -7.82
C LEU A 118 -6.60 -5.86 -8.84
N LEU A 119 -6.82 -5.60 -10.13
CA LEU A 119 -6.58 -6.54 -11.22
C LEU A 119 -5.11 -6.98 -11.34
N PRO A 120 -4.12 -6.07 -11.48
CA PRO A 120 -2.73 -6.48 -11.61
C PRO A 120 -2.23 -7.23 -10.36
N THR A 121 -2.66 -6.81 -9.16
CA THR A 121 -2.30 -7.50 -7.91
C THR A 121 -2.91 -8.89 -7.84
N LEU A 122 -4.19 -9.04 -8.21
CA LEU A 122 -4.88 -10.34 -8.25
C LEU A 122 -4.19 -11.29 -9.23
N CYS A 123 -3.94 -10.85 -10.46
CA CYS A 123 -3.29 -11.66 -11.48
C CYS A 123 -1.91 -12.14 -11.02
N GLY A 124 -1.10 -11.25 -10.42
CA GLY A 124 0.21 -11.62 -9.90
C GLY A 124 0.12 -12.62 -8.75
N ASN A 125 -0.79 -12.39 -7.79
CA ASN A 125 -1.00 -13.32 -6.68
C ASN A 125 -1.44 -14.71 -7.16
N VAL A 126 -2.37 -14.79 -8.12
CA VAL A 126 -2.85 -16.06 -8.69
C VAL A 126 -1.71 -16.78 -9.39
N ILE A 127 -0.94 -16.10 -10.24
CA ILE A 127 0.19 -16.72 -10.96
C ILE A 127 1.26 -17.21 -10.00
N GLY A 128 1.62 -16.41 -8.98
CA GLY A 128 2.60 -16.82 -7.97
C GLY A 128 2.15 -18.02 -7.15
N GLY A 129 0.86 -18.05 -6.75
CA GLY A 129 0.30 -19.17 -6.00
C GLY A 129 0.21 -20.44 -6.83
N THR A 130 -0.42 -20.37 -8.00
CA THR A 130 -0.60 -21.52 -8.91
C THR A 130 0.75 -22.10 -9.36
N GLY A 131 1.75 -21.25 -9.61
CA GLY A 131 3.10 -21.70 -9.98
C GLY A 131 3.73 -22.59 -8.91
N LEU A 132 3.61 -22.22 -7.63
CA LEU A 132 4.12 -23.07 -6.54
C LEU A 132 3.30 -24.35 -6.39
N PHE A 133 1.98 -24.28 -6.45
CA PHE A 133 1.12 -25.47 -6.40
C PHE A 133 1.46 -26.47 -7.50
N ALA A 134 1.62 -26.00 -8.74
CA ALA A 134 2.00 -26.84 -9.87
C ALA A 134 3.36 -27.49 -9.66
N LEU A 135 4.35 -26.73 -9.15
CA LEU A 135 5.69 -27.24 -8.87
C LEU A 135 5.69 -28.29 -7.76
N LEU A 136 4.95 -28.06 -6.67
CA LEU A 136 4.84 -29.01 -5.56
C LEU A 136 4.12 -30.29 -5.99
N ALA A 137 2.99 -30.17 -6.70
CA ALA A 137 2.27 -31.33 -7.23
C ALA A 137 3.14 -32.15 -8.19
N TYR A 138 3.85 -31.48 -9.10
CA TYR A 138 4.79 -32.15 -10.01
C TYR A 138 5.91 -32.88 -9.26
N ALA A 139 6.48 -32.23 -8.22
CA ALA A 139 7.54 -32.82 -7.42
C ALA A 139 7.06 -34.05 -6.63
N GLN A 140 5.81 -34.07 -6.16
CA GLN A 140 5.21 -35.24 -5.51
C GLN A 140 5.05 -36.40 -6.50
N VAL A 141 4.46 -36.15 -7.66
CA VAL A 141 4.21 -37.20 -8.68
C VAL A 141 5.51 -37.80 -9.19
N ARG A 142 6.53 -36.98 -9.47
CA ARG A 142 7.84 -37.45 -9.95
C ARG A 142 8.54 -38.40 -8.97
N ARG A 143 8.28 -38.30 -7.65
CA ARG A 143 8.91 -39.18 -6.65
C ARG A 143 8.23 -40.54 -6.53
N GLU A 144 6.99 -40.65 -7.00
CA GLU A 144 6.19 -41.88 -6.94
C GLU A 144 6.42 -42.79 -8.15
N ILE A 145 6.91 -42.23 -9.26
CA ILE A 145 7.27 -42.96 -10.49
C ILE A 145 8.75 -43.32 -10.45
#